data_AF-A0A0F8XMT0-F1
#
_entry.id   AF-A0A0F8XMT0-F1
#
_cell.length_a   1.000
_cell.length_b   1.000
_cell.length_c   1.000
_cell.angle_alpha   90.00
_cell.angle_beta   90.00
_cell.angle_gamma   90.00
#
_symmetry.space_group_name_H-M   'P 1'
#
loop_
_entity.id
_entity.type
_entity.pdbx_description
1 polymer ?
#
loop_
_entity_poly.entity_id
_entity_poly.type
_entity_poly.pdbx_seq_one_letter_code
_entity_poly.pdbx_strand_id
1 'polypeptide(L)'
;KRALFILLNLFRSVGMGRDELEKRIYEWDKKNRVPLKKGYIQSQISWSYRNKIVPPPNFDKDYYSGIGIIPAAEEMRYKNPINYILRKNSQFNKATRNFKKKI
;
A
#
# COMPACT_ATOMS: atom_id res chain seq x y z
N LYS A 1 -12.76 6.53 0.32
CA LYS A 1 -11.98 7.38 1.29
C LYS A 1 -10.99 6.55 2.13
N ARG A 2 -11.41 5.51 2.86
CA ARG A 2 -10.48 4.64 3.64
C ARG A 2 -9.36 4.01 2.79
N ALA A 3 -9.68 3.56 1.58
CA ALA A 3 -8.67 3.02 0.64
C ALA A 3 -7.51 4.00 0.36
N LEU A 4 -7.82 5.29 0.14
CA LEU A 4 -6.80 6.32 -0.08
C LEU A 4 -5.85 6.44 1.11
N PHE A 5 -6.39 6.45 2.33
CA PHE A 5 -5.58 6.48 3.55
C PHE A 5 -4.64 5.27 3.67
N ILE A 6 -5.16 4.06 3.41
CA ILE A 6 -4.36 2.82 3.42
C ILE A 6 -3.23 2.89 2.40
N LEU A 7 -3.52 3.31 1.16
CA LEU A 7 -2.54 3.42 0.08
C LEU A 7 -1.45 4.46 0.40
N LEU A 8 -1.83 5.65 0.89
CA LEU A 8 -0.87 6.69 1.26
C LEU A 8 0.09 6.20 2.36
N ASN A 9 -0.44 5.56 3.40
CA ASN A 9 0.37 5.05 4.50
C ASN A 9 1.29 3.92 4.04
N LEU A 10 0.79 3.01 3.21
CA LEU A 10 1.59 1.93 2.63
C LEU A 10 2.74 2.50 1.79
N PHE A 11 2.44 3.36 0.81
CA PHE A 11 3.43 3.91 -0.11
C PHE A 11 4.49 4.74 0.61
N ARG A 12 4.09 5.56 1.59
CA ARG A 12 5.07 6.29 2.41
C ARG A 12 5.92 5.38 3.27
N SER A 13 5.34 4.32 3.82
CA SER A 13 6.07 3.37 4.68
C SER A 13 7.08 2.53 3.91
N VAL A 14 6.87 2.27 2.62
CA VAL A 14 7.86 1.60 1.76
C VAL A 14 8.85 2.56 1.11
N GLY A 15 8.79 3.86 1.43
CA GLY A 15 9.73 4.86 0.94
C GLY A 15 9.49 5.33 -0.50
N MET A 16 8.24 5.23 -1.01
CA MET A 16 7.91 5.69 -2.35
C MET A 16 8.10 7.21 -2.48
N GLY A 17 8.79 7.64 -3.53
CA GLY A 17 8.98 9.05 -3.87
C GLY A 17 7.65 9.76 -4.13
N ARG A 18 7.60 11.07 -3.84
CA ARG A 18 6.35 11.86 -3.88
C ARG A 18 5.67 11.85 -5.24
N ASP A 19 6.42 12.11 -6.30
CA ASP A 19 5.85 12.23 -7.64
C ASP A 19 5.26 10.90 -8.13
N GLU A 20 5.97 9.79 -7.87
CA GLU A 20 5.50 8.44 -8.20
C GLU A 20 4.28 8.05 -7.35
N LEU A 21 4.29 8.39 -6.05
CA LEU A 21 3.14 8.15 -5.17
C LEU A 21 1.91 8.90 -5.67
N GLU A 22 2.05 10.19 -5.97
CA GLU A 22 0.94 11.02 -6.45
C GLU A 22 0.39 10.49 -7.79
N LYS A 23 1.28 10.14 -8.73
CA LYS A 23 0.91 9.50 -9.99
C LYS A 23 0.10 8.22 -9.76
N ARG A 24 0.59 7.29 -8.93
CA ARG A 24 -0.11 6.02 -8.64
C ARG A 24 -1.47 6.22 -7.99
N ILE A 25 -1.60 7.21 -7.10
CA ILE A 25 -2.88 7.52 -6.46
C ILE A 25 -3.89 8.01 -7.50
N TYR A 26 -3.50 8.89 -8.42
CA TYR A 26 -4.42 9.33 -9.48
C TYR A 26 -4.74 8.22 -10.49
N GLU A 27 -3.76 7.38 -10.85
CA GLU A 27 -4.00 6.22 -11.71
C GLU A 27 -4.94 5.19 -11.08
N TRP A 28 -4.81 4.98 -9.76
CA TRP A 28 -5.75 4.16 -9.00
C TRP A 28 -7.14 4.78 -8.98
N ASP A 29 -7.26 6.09 -8.71
CA ASP A 29 -8.56 6.75 -8.61
C ASP A 29 -9.33 6.77 -9.93
N LYS A 30 -8.62 6.87 -11.07
CA LYS A 30 -9.21 6.74 -12.42
C LYS A 30 -9.90 5.40 -12.66
N LYS A 31 -9.51 4.35 -11.93
CA LYS A 31 -10.10 3.00 -12.04
C LYS A 31 -11.31 2.82 -11.10
N ASN A 32 -11.58 3.79 -10.22
CA ASN A 32 -12.74 3.73 -9.34
C ASN A 32 -14.02 4.00 -10.15
N ARG A 33 -15.06 3.19 -9.92
CA ARG A 33 -16.41 3.43 -10.48
C ARG A 33 -16.91 4.85 -10.18
N VAL A 34 -16.58 5.36 -8.99
CA VAL A 34 -16.86 6.74 -8.58
C VAL A 34 -15.53 7.37 -8.14
N PRO A 35 -14.92 8.24 -8.97
CA PRO A 35 -13.70 8.93 -8.62
C PRO A 35 -13.85 9.83 -7.41
N LEU A 36 -12.77 10.04 -6.67
CA LEU A 36 -12.74 10.98 -5.57
C LEU A 36 -12.62 12.42 -6.10
N LYS A 37 -13.10 13.39 -5.31
CA LYS A 37 -12.87 14.81 -5.62
C LYS A 37 -11.36 15.07 -5.64
N LYS A 38 -10.84 15.68 -6.72
CA LYS A 38 -9.41 16.01 -6.86
C LYS A 38 -8.86 16.79 -5.65
N GLY A 39 -9.59 17.79 -5.19
CA GLY A 39 -9.22 18.56 -3.99
C GLY A 39 -9.09 17.70 -2.73
N TYR A 40 -9.93 16.68 -2.56
CA TYR A 40 -9.81 15.75 -1.43
C TYR A 40 -8.53 14.92 -1.52
N ILE A 41 -8.18 14.40 -2.70
CA ILE A 41 -6.92 13.67 -2.91
C ILE A 41 -5.73 14.57 -2.58
N GLN A 42 -5.70 15.79 -3.13
CA GLN A 42 -4.64 16.76 -2.89
C GLN A 42 -4.48 17.10 -1.40
N SER A 43 -5.59 17.34 -0.70
CA SER A 43 -5.56 17.59 0.75
C SER A 43 -5.03 16.39 1.53
N GLN A 44 -5.37 15.16 1.16
CA GLN A 44 -4.90 13.95 1.82
C GLN A 44 -3.41 13.69 1.59
N ILE A 45 -2.92 13.87 0.36
CA ILE A 45 -1.48 13.80 0.05
C ILE A 45 -0.72 14.86 0.86
N SER A 46 -1.18 16.11 0.79
CA SER A 46 -0.57 17.24 1.48
C SER A 46 -0.55 17.03 3.00
N TRP A 47 -1.66 16.56 3.58
CA TRP A 47 -1.71 16.19 5.00
C TRP A 47 -0.74 15.07 5.33
N SER A 48 -0.66 14.02 4.51
CA SER A 48 0.26 12.91 4.74
C SER A 48 1.69 13.43 4.82
N TYR A 49 2.17 14.19 3.83
CA TYR A 49 3.55 14.71 3.81
C TYR A 49 3.90 15.68 4.94
N ARG A 50 2.93 16.41 5.49
CA ARG A 50 3.14 17.24 6.70
C ARG A 50 3.29 16.42 7.98
N ASN A 51 2.86 15.17 7.99
CA ASN A 51 2.84 14.32 9.17
C ASN A 51 3.88 13.20 9.09
N LYS A 52 4.23 12.66 10.25
CA LYS A 52 5.08 11.47 10.37
C LYS A 52 4.51 10.31 9.56
N ILE A 53 5.40 9.47 9.07
CA ILE A 53 5.00 8.23 8.39
C ILE A 53 4.33 7.33 9.43
N VAL A 54 3.11 6.91 9.13
CA VAL A 54 2.34 5.97 9.95
C VAL A 54 2.16 4.66 9.17
N PRO A 55 2.23 3.50 9.83
CA PRO A 55 2.00 2.24 9.16
C PRO A 55 0.54 2.14 8.67
N PRO A 56 0.27 1.39 7.60
CA PRO A 56 -1.08 1.05 7.22
C PRO A 56 -1.74 0.19 8.32
N PRO A 57 -3.08 0.18 8.39
CA PRO A 57 -3.82 -0.66 9.34
C PRO A 57 -3.41 -2.13 9.25
N ASN A 58 -3.46 -2.82 10.39
CA ASN A 58 -3.24 -4.26 10.44
C ASN A 58 -4.40 -5.02 9.77
N PHE A 59 -4.10 -6.22 9.26
CA PHE A 59 -5.11 -7.07 8.59
C PHE A 59 -6.18 -7.62 9.53
N ASP A 60 -5.92 -7.69 10.85
CA ASP A 60 -6.87 -8.13 11.88
C ASP A 60 -7.97 -7.10 12.20
N LYS A 61 -7.90 -5.90 11.60
CA LYS A 61 -8.87 -4.82 11.81
C LYS A 61 -9.87 -4.71 10.66
N ASP A 62 -11.02 -4.11 10.96
CA ASP A 62 -12.13 -3.88 10.05
C ASP A 62 -11.85 -2.85 8.93
N TYR A 63 -10.63 -2.32 8.86
CA TYR A 63 -10.25 -1.33 7.85
C TYR A 63 -10.38 -1.84 6.41
N TYR A 64 -10.04 -3.12 6.19
CA TYR A 64 -10.09 -3.75 4.87
C TYR A 64 -11.48 -4.30 4.57
N SER A 65 -12.05 -5.07 5.50
CA SER A 65 -13.40 -5.64 5.33
C SER A 65 -14.45 -4.54 5.21
N GLY A 66 -14.30 -3.42 5.92
CA GLY A 66 -15.18 -2.25 5.83
C GLY A 66 -15.12 -1.50 4.49
N ILE A 67 -14.22 -1.86 3.58
CA ILE A 67 -14.23 -1.41 2.17
C ILE A 67 -14.37 -2.55 1.17
N GLY A 68 -14.79 -3.74 1.63
CA GLY A 68 -14.99 -4.91 0.78
C GLY A 68 -13.71 -5.62 0.36
N ILE A 69 -12.57 -5.36 1.02
CA ILE A 69 -11.31 -6.06 0.80
C ILE A 69 -11.19 -7.17 1.85
N ILE A 70 -11.06 -8.42 1.39
CA ILE A 70 -10.80 -9.58 2.23
C ILE A 70 -9.35 -10.00 1.98
N PRO A 71 -8.44 -9.83 2.95
CA PRO A 71 -7.06 -10.28 2.79
C PRO A 71 -7.00 -11.78 2.55
N ALA A 72 -6.09 -12.22 1.69
CA ALA A 72 -5.86 -13.63 1.43
C ALA A 72 -5.28 -14.34 2.67
N ALA A 73 -5.43 -15.66 2.74
CA ALA A 73 -4.88 -16.47 3.83
C ALA A 73 -3.36 -16.32 3.97
N GLU A 74 -2.63 -16.03 2.87
CA GLU A 74 -1.21 -15.72 2.90
C GLU A 74 -0.93 -14.37 3.59
N GLU A 75 -1.70 -13.33 3.26
CA GLU A 75 -1.53 -11.97 3.80
C GLU A 75 -1.83 -11.93 5.29
N MET A 76 -2.85 -12.68 5.73
CA MET A 76 -3.23 -12.83 7.15
C MET A 76 -2.15 -13.45 8.03
N ARG A 77 -1.11 -14.07 7.46
CA ARG A 77 0.07 -14.55 8.22
C ARG A 77 0.95 -13.40 8.70
N TYR A 78 0.72 -12.18 8.23
CA TYR A 78 1.49 -11.00 8.55
C TYR A 78 0.63 -9.98 9.30
N LYS A 79 1.29 -9.16 10.13
CA LYS A 79 0.58 -8.14 10.92
C LYS A 79 -0.13 -7.10 10.04
N ASN A 80 0.55 -6.62 9.00
CA ASN A 80 0.07 -5.53 8.14
C ASN A 80 0.69 -5.65 6.73
N PRO A 81 0.22 -4.85 5.75
CA PRO A 81 0.74 -4.90 4.38
C PRO A 81 2.25 -4.65 4.25
N ILE A 82 2.87 -3.84 5.12
CA ILE A 82 4.32 -3.60 5.06
C ILE A 82 5.05 -4.92 5.30
N ASN A 83 4.70 -5.63 6.36
CA ASN A 83 5.35 -6.88 6.73
C ASN A 83 5.20 -7.95 5.65
N TYR A 84 4.03 -8.00 5.01
CA TYR A 84 3.80 -8.87 3.85
C TYR A 84 4.76 -8.54 2.70
N ILE A 85 4.84 -7.27 2.29
CA ILE A 85 5.71 -6.83 1.18
C ILE A 85 7.19 -7.11 1.48
N LEU A 86 7.67 -6.73 2.67
CA LEU A 86 9.07 -6.95 3.05
C LEU A 86 9.45 -8.43 2.99
N ARG A 87 8.57 -9.31 3.45
CA ARG A 87 8.80 -10.76 3.44
C ARG A 87 8.71 -11.35 2.04
N LYS A 88 7.78 -10.89 1.21
CA LYS A 88 7.63 -11.35 -0.18
C LYS A 88 8.82 -10.91 -1.05
N ASN A 89 9.30 -9.68 -0.89
CA ASN A 89 10.49 -9.19 -1.58
C ASN A 89 11.75 -9.97 -1.17
N SER A 90 11.91 -10.28 0.11
CA SER A 90 13.03 -11.11 0.59
C SER A 90 13.02 -12.51 -0.02
N GLN A 91 11.85 -13.15 -0.07
CA GLN A 91 11.68 -14.48 -0.69
C GLN A 91 11.98 -14.45 -2.19
N PHE A 92 11.49 -13.42 -2.90
CA PHE A 92 11.78 -13.22 -4.32
C PHE A 92 13.28 -13.05 -4.59
N ASN A 93 13.97 -12.24 -3.79
CA ASN A 93 15.41 -12.03 -3.92
C ASN A 93 16.22 -13.31 -3.62
N LYS A 94 15.73 -14.17 -2.71
CA LYS A 94 16.34 -15.48 -2.45
C LYS A 94 16.13 -16.46 -3.60
N ALA A 95 14.92 -16.53 -4.15
CA ALA A 95 14.58 -17.39 -5.28
C ALA A 95 15.38 -17.03 -6.54
N THR A 96 15.47 -15.74 -6.87
CA THR A 96 16.26 -15.24 -8.01
C THR A 96 17.75 -15.52 -7.86
N ARG A 97 18.33 -15.35 -6.65
CA ARG A 97 19.71 -15.76 -6.37
C ARG A 97 19.94 -17.26 -6.58
N ASN A 98 19.02 -18.10 -6.12
CA ASN A 98 19.15 -19.56 -6.28
C ASN A 98 19.01 -20.02 -7.73
N PHE A 99 18.15 -19.35 -8.51
CA PHE A 99 18.02 -19.60 -9.95
C PHE A 99 19.30 -19.24 -10.70
N LYS A 100 19.89 -18.06 -10.44
CA LYS A 100 21.17 -17.65 -11.05
C LYS A 100 22.36 -18.53 -10.68
N LYS A 101 22.31 -19.27 -9.55
CA LYS A 101 23.35 -20.23 -9.15
C LYS A 101 23.23 -21.59 -9.85
N LYS A 102 22.08 -21.88 -10.48
CA LYS A 102 21.81 -23.17 -11.17
C LYS A 102 22.06 -23.10 -12.68
N ILE A 103 22.23 -21.90 -13.23
CA ILE A 103 22.66 -21.64 -14.61
C ILE A 103 24.17 -21.45 -14.58
#